data_AF-A0A562TMH1-F1
#
_entry.id   AF-A0A562TMH1-F1
#
_cell.length_a   1.000
_cell.length_b   1.000
_cell.length_c   1.000
_cell.angle_alpha   90.00
_cell.angle_beta   90.00
_cell.angle_gamma   90.00
#
_symmetry.space_group_name_H-M   'P 1'
#
loop_
_entity.id
_entity.type
_entity.pdbx_description
1 polymer ?
#
loop_
_entity_poly.entity_id
_entity_poly.type
_entity_poly.pdbx_seq_one_letter_code
_entity_poly.pdbx_strand_id
1 'polypeptide(L)'
;MSKRLTIAAHQVNQIGPAADKTQLKAVDGGWKILKQAMAKDVPKKQVFDITLISVARAFADMNVKDISEEDRDYLVNELTDNIVKYYPSIRISEIPDAIALGIRGKYGPFYGLSVVSFEGFISAYLYSEKRTCMVREMPVDDEPRQPPSMEIQFETAKNNTLETLQRKLNKKDIEVTASSVYNFLDRLKLINFTTDEKYDMLADAVRSLIKELEFKLTISRMTERAEIKKDITDLKQSIIKRVPLNDHLICLAKLRAKTLALDAFLSNVIIEETDLAALIESRRELFLEG
;
A
#
# COMPACT_ATOMS: atom_id res chain seq x y z
N MET A 1 -28.96 -2.31 55.52
CA MET A 1 -29.87 -3.17 54.73
C MET A 1 -29.50 -3.02 53.26
N SER A 2 -28.73 -3.97 52.74
CA SER A 2 -28.09 -3.93 51.42
C SER A 2 -28.89 -4.80 50.45
N LYS A 3 -29.50 -4.20 49.42
CA LYS A 3 -30.18 -4.91 48.34
C LYS A 3 -29.20 -5.07 47.17
N ARG A 4 -28.66 -6.28 47.02
CA ARG A 4 -27.90 -6.70 45.83
C ARG A 4 -28.90 -6.98 44.69
N LEU A 5 -28.76 -6.25 43.59
CA LEU A 5 -29.44 -6.52 42.32
C LEU A 5 -28.57 -7.47 41.50
N THR A 6 -29.07 -8.69 41.29
CA THR A 6 -28.51 -9.71 40.41
C THR A 6 -29.06 -9.49 39.01
N ILE A 7 -28.21 -9.08 38.06
CA ILE A 7 -28.58 -8.96 36.65
C ILE A 7 -28.08 -10.22 35.93
N ALA A 8 -29.02 -11.00 35.41
CA ALA A 8 -28.78 -12.20 34.62
C ALA A 8 -28.32 -11.83 33.21
N ALA A 9 -27.17 -12.35 32.80
CA ALA A 9 -26.67 -12.26 31.44
C ALA A 9 -27.40 -13.28 30.54
N HIS A 10 -28.22 -12.79 29.62
CA HIS A 10 -28.78 -13.58 28.52
C HIS A 10 -27.73 -13.66 27.39
N GLN A 11 -27.14 -14.85 27.21
CA GLN A 11 -26.34 -15.19 26.04
C GLN A 11 -27.26 -15.40 24.84
N VAL A 12 -27.17 -14.51 23.85
CA VAL A 12 -27.74 -14.71 22.52
C VAL A 12 -26.64 -15.26 21.62
N ASN A 13 -26.61 -16.60 21.48
CA ASN A 13 -25.84 -17.29 20.45
C ASN A 13 -26.60 -17.19 19.12
N GLN A 14 -26.12 -16.34 18.21
CA GLN A 14 -26.48 -16.45 16.79
C GLN A 14 -25.30 -17.00 16.01
N ILE A 15 -25.40 -18.30 15.72
CA ILE A 15 -24.54 -19.04 14.81
C ILE A 15 -24.95 -18.63 13.40
N GLY A 16 -24.18 -17.74 12.77
CA GLY A 16 -24.23 -17.53 11.32
C GLY A 16 -23.64 -18.75 10.60
N PRO A 17 -24.11 -19.07 9.37
CA PRO A 17 -23.63 -20.24 8.65
C PRO A 17 -22.14 -20.07 8.34
N ALA A 18 -21.34 -21.04 8.79
CA ALA A 18 -19.93 -21.14 8.46
C ALA A 18 -19.82 -21.24 6.94
N ALA A 19 -19.22 -20.23 6.31
CA ALA A 19 -18.79 -20.33 4.93
C ALA A 19 -17.88 -21.55 4.82
N ASP A 20 -18.30 -22.49 3.99
CA ASP A 20 -17.67 -23.78 3.77
C ASP A 20 -16.24 -23.57 3.22
N LYS A 21 -15.26 -23.49 4.12
CA LYS A 21 -13.82 -23.43 3.82
C LYS A 21 -13.28 -24.80 3.44
N THR A 22 -14.09 -25.59 2.73
CA THR A 22 -13.70 -26.92 2.26
C THR A 22 -12.71 -26.77 1.11
N GLN A 23 -11.45 -26.84 1.49
CA GLN A 23 -10.37 -27.50 0.74
C GLN A 23 -10.12 -26.98 -0.69
N LEU A 24 -9.60 -25.76 -0.79
CA LEU A 24 -8.54 -25.53 -1.77
C LEU A 24 -7.31 -26.28 -1.24
N LYS A 25 -7.20 -27.57 -1.59
CA LYS A 25 -5.94 -28.30 -1.45
C LYS A 25 -4.86 -27.44 -2.11
N ALA A 26 -3.81 -27.11 -1.36
CA ALA A 26 -2.64 -26.42 -1.88
C ALA A 26 -2.22 -27.11 -3.18
N VAL A 27 -2.45 -26.44 -4.31
CA VAL A 27 -2.02 -26.94 -5.61
C VAL A 27 -0.52 -26.77 -5.60
N ASP A 28 0.16 -27.87 -5.32
CA ASP A 28 1.59 -27.96 -5.15
C ASP A 28 2.32 -27.19 -6.27
N GLY A 29 2.96 -26.07 -5.92
CA GLY A 29 3.86 -25.32 -6.80
C GLY A 29 3.26 -24.36 -7.83
N GLY A 30 1.98 -23.95 -7.73
CA GLY A 30 1.39 -22.95 -8.65
C GLY A 30 2.14 -21.60 -8.67
N TRP A 31 2.71 -21.20 -7.53
CA TRP A 31 3.52 -19.97 -7.40
C TRP A 31 4.85 -20.02 -8.16
N LYS A 32 5.35 -21.19 -8.59
CA LYS A 32 6.63 -21.30 -9.33
C LYS A 32 6.59 -20.51 -10.64
N ILE A 33 5.41 -20.36 -11.23
CA ILE A 33 5.16 -19.53 -12.41
C ILE A 33 5.57 -18.06 -12.15
N LEU A 34 5.37 -17.57 -10.92
CA LEU A 34 5.68 -16.18 -10.53
C LEU A 34 7.19 -15.91 -10.41
N LYS A 35 8.02 -16.95 -10.27
CA LYS A 35 9.49 -16.85 -10.24
C LYS A 35 10.12 -16.73 -11.63
N GLN A 36 9.34 -16.92 -12.70
CA GLN A 36 9.87 -16.70 -14.06
C GLN A 36 10.07 -15.22 -14.36
N ALA A 37 10.83 -14.93 -15.42
CA ALA A 37 11.10 -13.56 -15.84
C ALA A 37 9.82 -12.83 -16.30
N MET A 38 9.77 -11.53 -16.02
CA MET A 38 8.69 -10.67 -16.51
C MET A 38 8.90 -10.36 -17.99
N ALA A 39 7.83 -10.03 -18.71
CA ALA A 39 7.87 -9.68 -20.12
C ALA A 39 8.84 -8.53 -20.42
N LYS A 40 8.97 -7.55 -19.50
CA LYS A 40 9.92 -6.43 -19.64
C LYS A 40 11.40 -6.82 -19.47
N ASP A 41 11.67 -7.94 -18.80
CA ASP A 41 13.02 -8.37 -18.42
C ASP A 41 13.59 -9.39 -19.42
N VAL A 42 12.82 -9.78 -20.43
CA VAL A 42 13.23 -10.71 -21.49
C VAL A 42 13.32 -10.03 -22.85
N PRO A 43 14.13 -10.55 -23.80
CA PRO A 43 14.16 -10.04 -25.16
C PRO A 43 12.78 -10.11 -25.82
N LYS A 44 12.40 -9.05 -26.55
CA LYS A 44 11.10 -8.95 -27.27
C LYS A 44 10.81 -10.18 -28.14
N LYS A 45 11.84 -10.75 -28.79
CA LYS A 45 11.72 -11.98 -29.58
C LYS A 45 11.16 -13.17 -28.78
N GLN A 46 11.56 -13.31 -27.52
CA GLN A 46 11.06 -14.38 -26.66
C GLN A 46 9.58 -14.20 -26.31
N VAL A 47 9.15 -12.95 -26.08
CA VAL A 47 7.73 -12.62 -25.87
C VAL A 47 6.93 -12.91 -27.14
N PHE A 48 7.47 -12.55 -28.30
CA PHE A 48 6.88 -12.84 -29.60
C PHE A 48 6.67 -14.35 -29.82
N ASP A 49 7.71 -15.17 -29.61
CA ASP A 49 7.65 -16.62 -29.81
C ASP A 49 6.57 -17.28 -28.93
N ILE A 50 6.48 -16.87 -27.66
CA ILE A 50 5.47 -17.37 -26.72
C ILE A 50 4.06 -16.92 -27.13
N THR A 51 3.93 -15.67 -27.57
CA THR A 51 2.66 -15.11 -28.02
C THR A 51 2.18 -15.82 -29.28
N LEU A 52 3.07 -16.05 -30.25
CA LEU A 52 2.79 -16.80 -31.48
C LEU A 52 2.23 -18.20 -31.18
N ILE A 53 2.93 -18.96 -30.33
CA ILE A 53 2.50 -20.31 -29.95
C ILE A 53 1.13 -20.27 -29.24
N SER A 54 0.93 -19.31 -28.34
CA SER A 54 -0.31 -19.19 -27.56
C SER A 54 -1.51 -18.81 -28.43
N VAL A 55 -1.30 -17.88 -29.35
CA VAL A 55 -2.30 -17.46 -30.34
C VAL A 55 -2.63 -18.60 -31.28
N ALA A 56 -1.63 -19.28 -31.86
CA ALA A 56 -1.85 -20.42 -32.74
C ALA A 56 -2.64 -21.54 -32.06
N ARG A 57 -2.36 -21.79 -30.77
CA ARG A 57 -3.13 -22.73 -29.95
C ARG A 57 -4.58 -22.28 -29.76
N ALA A 58 -4.81 -20.99 -29.51
CA ALA A 58 -6.17 -20.45 -29.37
C ALA A 58 -7.00 -20.61 -30.65
N PHE A 59 -6.39 -20.41 -31.84
CA PHE A 59 -7.04 -20.68 -33.12
C PHE A 59 -7.43 -22.15 -33.28
N ALA A 60 -6.52 -23.06 -32.92
CA ALA A 60 -6.77 -24.50 -32.98
C ALA A 60 -7.89 -24.93 -32.02
N ASP A 61 -7.86 -24.46 -30.77
CA ASP A 61 -8.87 -24.78 -29.75
C ASP A 61 -10.27 -24.26 -30.14
N MET A 62 -10.34 -23.15 -30.88
CA MET A 62 -11.59 -22.57 -31.40
C MET A 62 -12.02 -23.15 -32.76
N ASN A 63 -11.26 -24.08 -33.33
CA ASN A 63 -11.50 -24.69 -34.64
C ASN A 63 -11.66 -23.65 -35.78
N VAL A 64 -10.91 -22.55 -35.70
CA VAL A 64 -10.89 -21.49 -36.73
C VAL A 64 -9.82 -21.87 -37.77
N LYS A 65 -10.26 -22.19 -38.99
CA LYS A 65 -9.39 -22.74 -40.04
C LYS A 65 -8.88 -21.72 -41.06
N ASP A 66 -9.47 -20.52 -41.10
CA ASP A 66 -9.34 -19.60 -42.24
C ASP A 66 -8.83 -18.20 -41.83
N ILE A 67 -7.67 -18.12 -41.18
CA ILE A 67 -6.94 -16.84 -41.04
C ILE A 67 -5.74 -16.85 -41.96
N SER A 68 -5.55 -15.76 -42.70
CA SER A 68 -4.37 -15.56 -43.53
C SER A 68 -3.11 -15.48 -42.65
N GLU A 69 -1.96 -15.90 -43.16
CA GLU A 69 -0.71 -15.79 -42.40
C GLU A 69 -0.38 -14.33 -42.07
N GLU A 70 -0.71 -13.40 -42.97
CA GLU A 70 -0.52 -11.96 -42.78
C GLU A 70 -1.34 -11.42 -41.59
N ASP A 71 -2.61 -11.80 -41.48
CA ASP A 71 -3.48 -11.36 -40.37
C ASP A 71 -3.00 -11.95 -39.03
N ARG A 72 -2.55 -13.21 -39.05
CA ARG A 72 -1.99 -13.87 -37.85
C ARG A 72 -0.71 -13.15 -37.41
N ASP A 73 0.19 -12.85 -38.33
CA ASP A 73 1.46 -12.21 -38.03
C ASP A 73 1.24 -10.78 -37.55
N TYR A 74 0.29 -10.04 -38.14
CA TYR A 74 -0.12 -8.73 -37.64
C TYR A 74 -0.64 -8.81 -36.20
N LEU A 75 -1.58 -9.74 -35.93
CA LEU A 75 -2.17 -9.93 -34.61
C LEU A 75 -1.10 -10.27 -33.56
N VAL A 76 -0.16 -11.17 -33.86
CA VAL A 76 0.91 -11.56 -32.93
C VAL A 76 1.89 -10.41 -32.70
N ASN A 77 2.27 -9.66 -33.74
CA ASN A 77 3.16 -8.51 -33.61
C ASN A 77 2.53 -7.42 -32.73
N GLU A 78 1.30 -7.02 -33.03
CA GLU A 78 0.57 -5.99 -32.29
C GLU A 78 0.35 -6.41 -30.83
N LEU A 79 -0.08 -7.65 -30.59
CA LEU A 79 -0.25 -8.17 -29.23
C LEU A 79 1.07 -8.21 -28.46
N THR A 80 2.18 -8.58 -29.11
CA THR A 80 3.51 -8.57 -28.50
C THR A 80 3.91 -7.16 -28.07
N ASP A 81 3.70 -6.17 -28.93
CA ASP A 81 3.98 -4.76 -28.63
C ASP A 81 3.17 -4.26 -27.46
N ASN A 82 1.88 -4.63 -27.41
CA ASN A 82 0.99 -4.23 -26.34
C ASN A 82 1.32 -4.94 -25.01
N ILE A 83 1.76 -6.20 -25.03
CA ILE A 83 2.27 -6.91 -23.84
C ILE A 83 3.47 -6.19 -23.24
N VAL A 84 4.48 -5.88 -24.06
CA VAL A 84 5.71 -5.22 -23.59
C VAL A 84 5.41 -3.81 -23.06
N LYS A 85 4.51 -3.08 -23.73
CA LYS A 85 4.20 -1.68 -23.40
C LYS A 85 3.25 -1.53 -22.21
N TYR A 86 2.12 -2.24 -22.20
CA TYR A 86 1.04 -2.02 -21.25
C TYR A 86 1.00 -3.06 -20.13
N TYR A 87 1.57 -4.25 -20.35
CA TYR A 87 1.58 -5.33 -19.37
C TYR A 87 3.02 -5.76 -18.98
N PRO A 88 3.96 -4.84 -18.69
CA PRO A 88 5.38 -5.17 -18.51
C PRO A 88 5.65 -6.11 -17.33
N SER A 89 4.72 -6.21 -16.38
CA SER A 89 4.83 -7.03 -15.17
C SER A 89 4.32 -8.47 -15.32
N ILE A 90 3.65 -8.83 -16.44
CA ILE A 90 3.21 -10.20 -16.69
C ILE A 90 4.42 -11.12 -16.84
N ARG A 91 4.37 -12.33 -16.30
CA ARG A 91 5.41 -13.34 -16.53
C ARG A 91 5.20 -14.02 -17.86
N ILE A 92 6.30 -14.42 -18.48
CA ILE A 92 6.27 -15.08 -19.80
C ILE A 92 5.39 -16.36 -19.81
N SER A 93 5.35 -17.11 -18.70
CA SER A 93 4.48 -18.30 -18.55
C SER A 93 3.02 -17.99 -18.24
N GLU A 94 2.70 -16.76 -17.82
CA GLU A 94 1.32 -16.36 -17.56
C GLU A 94 0.56 -16.06 -18.86
N ILE A 95 1.26 -15.70 -19.95
CA ILE A 95 0.65 -15.34 -21.24
C ILE A 95 -0.17 -16.52 -21.83
N PRO A 96 0.38 -17.75 -21.97
CA PRO A 96 -0.39 -18.89 -22.45
C PRO A 96 -1.62 -19.21 -21.58
N ASP A 97 -1.46 -19.12 -20.25
CA ASP A 97 -2.53 -19.41 -19.29
C ASP A 97 -3.65 -18.38 -19.36
N ALA A 98 -3.31 -17.09 -19.45
CA ALA A 98 -4.26 -16.00 -19.61
C ALA A 98 -5.11 -16.19 -20.87
N ILE A 99 -4.46 -16.46 -22.00
CA ILE A 99 -5.14 -16.69 -23.28
C ILE A 99 -6.03 -17.93 -23.22
N ALA A 100 -5.51 -19.06 -22.72
CA ALA A 100 -6.24 -20.33 -22.67
C ALA A 100 -7.45 -20.30 -21.72
N LEU A 101 -7.39 -19.54 -20.63
CA LEU A 101 -8.53 -19.34 -19.72
C LEU A 101 -9.53 -18.32 -20.30
N GLY A 102 -9.03 -17.30 -20.99
CA GLY A 102 -9.82 -16.30 -21.69
C GLY A 102 -10.74 -16.89 -22.76
N ILE A 103 -10.20 -17.70 -23.67
CA ILE A 103 -11.01 -18.36 -24.72
C ILE A 103 -12.06 -19.32 -24.16
N ARG A 104 -11.87 -19.83 -22.93
CA ARG A 104 -12.84 -20.67 -22.21
C ARG A 104 -13.88 -19.87 -21.43
N GLY A 105 -13.92 -18.54 -21.60
CA GLY A 105 -14.90 -17.65 -20.98
C GLY A 105 -14.67 -17.38 -19.49
N LYS A 106 -13.47 -17.63 -18.95
CA LYS A 106 -13.17 -17.35 -17.53
C LYS A 106 -12.95 -15.86 -17.22
N TYR A 107 -12.72 -15.05 -18.25
CA TYR A 107 -12.29 -13.66 -18.11
C TYR A 107 -13.22 -12.65 -18.78
N GLY A 108 -14.51 -12.98 -18.86
CA GLY A 108 -15.55 -12.11 -19.38
C GLY A 108 -16.05 -12.51 -20.77
N PRO A 109 -16.84 -11.63 -21.41
CA PRO A 109 -17.44 -11.91 -22.72
C PRO A 109 -16.36 -12.02 -23.80
N PHE A 110 -16.47 -13.06 -24.61
CA PHE A 110 -15.56 -13.34 -25.72
C PHE A 110 -16.16 -12.88 -27.04
N TYR A 111 -15.49 -11.96 -27.73
CA TYR A 111 -15.96 -11.36 -28.99
C TYR A 111 -15.18 -11.85 -30.22
N GLY A 112 -14.53 -13.02 -30.13
CA GLY A 112 -13.69 -13.57 -31.18
C GLY A 112 -12.20 -13.32 -30.97
N LEU A 113 -11.38 -13.90 -31.85
CA LEU A 113 -9.92 -13.86 -31.77
C LEU A 113 -9.41 -12.54 -32.36
N SER A 114 -9.21 -11.54 -31.51
CA SER A 114 -8.70 -10.21 -31.87
C SER A 114 -7.70 -9.74 -30.82
N VAL A 115 -6.86 -8.76 -31.16
CA VAL A 115 -5.90 -8.15 -30.22
C VAL A 115 -6.62 -7.69 -28.95
N VAL A 116 -7.77 -7.01 -29.11
CA VAL A 116 -8.59 -6.50 -27.99
C VAL A 116 -9.05 -7.62 -27.07
N SER A 117 -9.49 -8.75 -27.61
CA SER A 117 -9.90 -9.91 -26.80
C SER A 117 -8.72 -10.47 -25.99
N PHE A 118 -7.56 -10.65 -26.62
CA PHE A 118 -6.38 -11.18 -25.94
C PHE A 118 -5.84 -10.25 -24.86
N GLU A 119 -5.83 -8.94 -25.11
CA GLU A 119 -5.50 -7.95 -24.07
C GLU A 119 -6.48 -7.99 -22.91
N GLY A 120 -7.79 -8.11 -23.19
CA GLY A 120 -8.81 -8.29 -22.17
C GLY A 120 -8.54 -9.51 -21.29
N PHE A 121 -8.13 -10.62 -21.89
CA PHE A 121 -7.76 -11.85 -21.16
C PHE A 121 -6.53 -11.67 -20.28
N ILE A 122 -5.49 -11.01 -20.80
CA ILE A 122 -4.25 -10.73 -20.07
C ILE A 122 -4.53 -9.81 -18.87
N SER A 123 -5.25 -8.72 -19.11
CA SER A 123 -5.67 -7.78 -18.07
C SER A 123 -6.48 -8.49 -16.98
N ALA A 124 -7.52 -9.23 -17.37
CA ALA A 124 -8.35 -9.97 -16.43
C ALA A 124 -7.60 -11.06 -15.66
N TYR A 125 -6.63 -11.73 -16.29
CA TYR A 125 -5.75 -12.68 -15.61
C TYR A 125 -4.93 -12.01 -14.51
N LEU A 126 -4.33 -10.84 -14.79
CA LEU A 126 -3.52 -10.08 -13.83
C LEU A 126 -4.32 -9.65 -12.59
N TYR A 127 -5.60 -9.37 -12.76
CA TYR A 127 -6.53 -9.01 -11.68
C TYR A 127 -7.31 -10.20 -11.11
N SER A 128 -7.05 -11.42 -11.57
CA SER A 128 -7.80 -12.60 -11.12
C SER A 128 -7.46 -12.97 -9.67
N GLU A 129 -8.47 -13.45 -8.93
CA GLU A 129 -8.28 -13.98 -7.58
C GLU A 129 -7.26 -15.13 -7.57
N LYS A 130 -7.28 -15.98 -8.60
CA LYS A 130 -6.33 -17.09 -8.77
C LYS A 130 -4.89 -16.61 -8.72
N ARG A 131 -4.55 -15.56 -9.48
CA ARG A 131 -3.21 -14.99 -9.48
C ARG A 131 -2.88 -14.34 -8.14
N THR A 132 -3.84 -13.64 -7.55
CA THR A 132 -3.68 -13.02 -6.22
C THR A 132 -3.38 -14.06 -5.13
N CYS A 133 -4.04 -15.21 -5.18
CA CYS A 133 -3.76 -16.34 -4.30
C CYS A 133 -2.33 -16.88 -4.53
N MET A 134 -1.90 -17.08 -5.77
CA MET A 134 -0.52 -17.51 -6.06
C MET A 134 0.52 -16.54 -5.51
N VAL A 135 0.29 -15.23 -5.61
CA VAL A 135 1.21 -14.21 -5.08
C VAL A 135 1.27 -14.28 -3.55
N ARG A 136 0.15 -14.55 -2.88
CA ARG A 136 0.11 -14.72 -1.42
C ARG A 136 0.77 -16.01 -0.94
N GLU A 137 0.68 -17.07 -1.74
CA GLU A 137 1.30 -18.37 -1.46
C GLU A 137 2.77 -18.42 -1.86
N MET A 138 3.27 -17.40 -2.56
CA MET A 138 4.68 -17.31 -2.93
C MET A 138 5.50 -17.27 -1.64
N PRO A 139 6.43 -18.23 -1.45
CA PRO A 139 7.33 -18.16 -0.31
C PRO A 139 8.07 -16.83 -0.40
N VAL A 140 7.98 -16.05 0.67
CA VAL A 140 8.88 -14.91 0.85
C VAL A 140 10.27 -15.51 0.78
N ASP A 141 11.12 -15.07 -0.15
CA ASP A 141 12.50 -15.52 -0.17
C ASP A 141 13.11 -15.02 1.15
N ASP A 142 13.12 -15.89 2.16
CA ASP A 142 13.67 -15.72 3.50
C ASP A 142 15.21 -15.72 3.44
N GLU A 143 15.81 -15.11 2.41
CA GLU A 143 17.16 -14.61 2.63
C GLU A 143 17.01 -13.49 3.65
N PRO A 144 17.51 -13.66 4.89
CA PRO A 144 17.45 -12.59 5.87
C PRO A 144 18.26 -11.46 5.28
N ARG A 145 17.58 -10.46 4.69
CA ARG A 145 18.21 -9.20 4.35
C ARG A 145 18.80 -8.71 5.65
N GLN A 146 20.14 -8.78 5.75
CA GLN A 146 20.81 -8.28 6.93
C GLN A 146 20.30 -6.86 7.14
N PRO A 147 19.76 -6.55 8.34
CA PRO A 147 19.33 -5.20 8.60
C PRO A 147 20.51 -4.27 8.28
N PRO A 148 20.27 -3.14 7.59
CA PRO A 148 21.35 -2.21 7.29
C PRO A 148 22.11 -1.87 8.58
N SER A 149 23.42 -1.69 8.48
CA SER A 149 24.21 -1.35 9.66
C SER A 149 23.67 -0.08 10.32
N MET A 150 23.92 0.10 11.62
CA MET A 150 23.42 1.26 12.37
C MET A 150 23.91 2.58 11.76
N GLU A 151 25.11 2.58 11.19
CA GLU A 151 25.69 3.72 10.47
C GLU A 151 24.89 4.04 9.20
N ILE A 152 24.52 3.03 8.41
CA ILE A 152 23.68 3.22 7.21
C ILE A 152 22.30 3.74 7.61
N GLN A 153 21.72 3.24 8.70
CA GLN A 153 20.45 3.73 9.22
C GLN A 153 20.55 5.19 9.67
N PHE A 154 21.64 5.56 10.34
CA PHE A 154 21.90 6.94 10.76
C PHE A 154 22.03 7.88 9.56
N GLU A 155 22.86 7.55 8.57
CA GLU A 155 23.04 8.39 7.38
C GLU A 155 21.74 8.54 6.60
N THR A 156 20.97 7.46 6.46
CA THR A 156 19.65 7.51 5.82
C THR A 156 18.70 8.43 6.57
N ALA A 157 18.65 8.33 7.90
CA ALA A 157 17.78 9.18 8.72
C ALA A 157 18.21 10.65 8.73
N LYS A 158 19.52 10.92 8.75
CA LYS A 158 20.11 12.25 8.59
C LYS A 158 19.72 12.86 7.24
N ASN A 159 19.92 12.14 6.15
CA ASN A 159 19.56 12.61 4.80
C ASN A 159 18.05 12.91 4.68
N ASN A 160 17.19 12.01 5.17
CA ASN A 160 15.74 12.24 5.21
C ASN A 160 15.36 13.50 6.00
N THR A 161 16.10 13.79 7.08
CA THR A 161 15.88 14.98 7.90
C THR A 161 16.27 16.26 7.16
N LEU A 162 17.44 16.26 6.50
CA LEU A 162 17.92 17.40 5.70
C LEU A 162 17.01 17.66 4.48
N GLU A 163 16.55 16.61 3.79
CA GLU A 163 15.58 16.73 2.71
C GLU A 163 14.24 17.31 3.22
N THR A 164 13.80 16.90 4.41
CA THR A 164 12.58 17.43 5.02
C THR A 164 12.71 18.91 5.35
N LEU A 165 13.88 19.36 5.85
CA LEU A 165 14.19 20.78 6.05
C LEU A 165 14.15 21.55 4.72
N GLN A 166 14.77 21.01 3.66
CA GLN A 166 14.73 21.63 2.32
C GLN A 166 13.31 21.71 1.76
N ARG A 167 12.46 20.69 1.97
CA ARG A 167 11.04 20.73 1.60
C ARG A 167 10.30 21.85 2.33
N LYS A 168 10.55 22.00 3.64
CA LYS A 168 9.97 23.07 4.45
C LYS A 168 10.38 24.47 3.96
N LEU A 169 11.67 24.69 3.67
CA LEU A 169 12.17 25.93 3.07
C LEU A 169 11.48 26.25 1.73
N ASN A 170 11.26 25.23 0.91
CA ASN A 170 10.55 25.33 -0.37
C ASN A 170 9.01 25.38 -0.23
N LYS A 171 8.48 25.53 1.00
CA LYS A 171 7.04 25.55 1.31
C LYS A 171 6.28 24.32 0.79
N LYS A 172 6.96 23.16 0.68
CA LYS A 172 6.35 21.88 0.32
C LYS A 172 5.87 21.16 1.59
N ASP A 173 4.86 20.32 1.43
CA ASP A 173 4.36 19.47 2.50
C ASP A 173 5.42 18.45 2.98
N ILE A 174 5.42 18.20 4.29
CA ILE A 174 6.35 17.30 5.01
C ILE A 174 5.62 16.15 5.71
N GLU A 175 4.29 16.04 5.60
CA GLU A 175 3.48 15.09 6.36
C GLU A 175 3.94 13.63 6.22
N VAL A 176 4.36 13.23 5.01
CA VAL A 176 4.80 11.85 4.72
C VAL A 176 6.05 11.44 5.50
N THR A 177 7.00 12.36 5.70
CA THR A 177 8.29 12.06 6.38
C THR A 177 8.28 12.48 7.85
N ALA A 178 7.25 13.17 8.31
CA ALA A 178 7.23 13.81 9.62
C ALA A 178 7.41 12.83 10.78
N SER A 179 6.74 11.67 10.75
CA SER A 179 6.80 10.70 11.85
C SER A 179 8.19 10.07 11.99
N SER A 180 8.83 9.68 10.88
CA SER A 180 10.16 9.07 10.90
C SER A 180 11.23 10.08 11.31
N VAL A 181 11.19 11.29 10.76
CA VAL A 181 12.12 12.37 11.10
C VAL A 181 11.95 12.82 12.55
N TYR A 182 10.72 12.99 13.03
CA TYR A 182 10.46 13.32 14.43
C TYR A 182 11.07 12.28 15.37
N ASN A 183 10.83 10.98 15.12
CA ASN A 183 11.35 9.91 15.99
C ASN A 183 12.89 9.90 16.00
N PHE A 184 13.52 10.15 14.85
CA PHE A 184 14.96 10.25 14.75
C PHE A 184 15.50 11.43 15.58
N LEU A 185 14.92 12.62 15.44
CA LEU A 185 15.34 13.81 16.18
C LEU A 185 15.03 13.72 17.69
N ASP A 186 13.94 13.08 18.09
CA ASP A 186 13.59 12.81 19.50
C ASP A 186 14.54 11.76 20.11
N ARG A 187 14.97 10.76 19.33
CA ARG A 187 16.01 9.80 19.74
C ARG A 187 17.35 10.50 19.99
N LEU A 188 17.72 11.46 19.14
CA LEU A 188 18.91 12.29 19.33
C LEU A 188 18.78 13.34 20.44
N LYS A 189 17.62 13.44 21.10
CA LYS A 189 17.31 14.48 22.12
C LYS A 189 17.50 15.91 21.59
N LEU A 190 17.25 16.12 20.30
CA LEU A 190 17.23 17.45 19.69
C LEU A 190 15.86 18.10 19.84
N ILE A 191 14.80 17.29 19.85
CA ILE A 191 13.44 17.73 20.16
C ILE A 191 13.19 17.49 21.65
N ASN A 192 13.32 18.55 22.46
CA ASN A 192 13.16 18.50 23.91
C ASN A 192 11.88 19.20 24.38
N PHE A 193 10.73 18.81 23.82
CA PHE A 193 9.45 19.28 24.35
C PHE A 193 9.17 18.67 25.73
N THR A 194 8.78 19.53 26.66
CA THR A 194 8.25 19.13 27.96
C THR A 194 6.98 18.31 27.80
N THR A 195 6.60 17.60 28.87
CA THR A 195 5.37 16.80 28.86
C THR A 195 4.14 17.66 28.57
N ASP A 196 4.10 18.88 29.11
CA ASP A 196 2.99 19.81 28.93
C ASP A 196 2.92 20.33 27.48
N GLU A 197 4.06 20.71 26.88
CA GLU A 197 4.12 21.09 25.47
C GLU A 197 3.67 19.96 24.54
N LYS A 198 4.02 18.71 24.85
CA LYS A 198 3.54 17.54 24.09
C LYS A 198 2.03 17.39 24.18
N TYR A 199 1.42 17.68 25.34
CA TYR A 199 -0.03 17.68 25.49
C TYR A 199 -0.70 18.83 24.73
N ASP A 200 -0.09 20.01 24.71
CA ASP A 200 -0.59 21.15 23.95
C ASP A 200 -0.56 20.87 22.45
N MET A 201 0.55 20.33 21.93
CA MET A 201 0.66 19.90 20.54
C MET A 201 -0.33 18.81 20.17
N LEU A 202 -0.61 17.88 21.09
CA LEU A 202 -1.65 16.87 20.89
C LEU A 202 -3.05 17.50 20.84
N ALA A 203 -3.34 18.47 21.70
CA ALA A 203 -4.60 19.19 21.69
C ALA A 203 -4.78 19.97 20.37
N ASP A 204 -3.73 20.65 19.89
CA ASP A 204 -3.73 21.34 18.60
C ASP A 204 -3.88 20.39 17.41
N ALA A 205 -3.22 19.22 17.47
CA ALA A 205 -3.37 18.17 16.48
C ALA A 205 -4.83 17.68 16.39
N VAL A 206 -5.49 17.46 17.54
CA VAL A 206 -6.91 17.06 17.57
C VAL A 206 -7.80 18.17 17.00
N ARG A 207 -7.56 19.44 17.34
CA ARG A 207 -8.30 20.58 16.76
C ARG A 207 -8.14 20.66 15.24
N SER A 208 -6.92 20.43 14.73
CA SER A 208 -6.62 20.40 13.31
C SER A 208 -7.35 19.24 12.60
N LEU A 209 -7.30 18.03 13.17
CA LEU A 209 -8.02 16.87 12.66
C LEU A 209 -9.53 17.06 12.63
N ILE A 210 -10.11 17.70 13.65
CA ILE A 210 -11.54 18.03 13.66
C ILE A 210 -11.90 18.92 12.46
N LYS A 211 -11.11 19.96 12.19
CA LYS A 211 -11.37 20.87 11.04
C LYS A 211 -11.28 20.12 9.70
N GLU A 212 -10.30 19.23 9.57
CA GLU A 212 -10.14 18.41 8.37
C GLU A 212 -11.31 17.45 8.17
N LEU A 213 -11.75 16.78 9.24
CA LEU A 213 -12.92 15.90 9.21
C LEU A 213 -14.21 16.68 8.95
N GLU A 214 -14.37 17.89 9.49
CA GLU A 214 -15.50 18.78 9.21
C GLU A 214 -15.53 19.18 7.73
N PHE A 215 -14.37 19.49 7.14
CA PHE A 215 -14.27 19.73 5.70
C PHE A 215 -14.61 18.46 4.90
N LYS A 216 -14.03 17.31 5.25
CA LYS A 216 -14.32 16.02 4.60
C LYS A 216 -15.81 15.68 4.66
N LEU A 217 -16.46 15.99 5.79
CA LEU A 217 -17.90 15.78 5.97
C LEU A 217 -18.75 16.55 4.96
N THR A 218 -18.28 17.71 4.47
CA THR A 218 -19.02 18.50 3.46
C THR A 218 -18.98 17.87 2.07
N ILE A 219 -17.89 17.19 1.71
CA ILE A 219 -17.67 16.62 0.38
C ILE A 219 -17.96 15.10 0.28
N SER A 220 -18.08 14.41 1.41
CA SER A 220 -18.21 12.94 1.45
C SER A 220 -19.62 12.44 1.11
N ARG A 221 -19.72 11.18 0.68
CA ARG A 221 -20.99 10.50 0.37
C ARG A 221 -21.79 10.23 1.64
N MET A 222 -23.12 10.08 1.53
CA MET A 222 -24.02 9.86 2.69
C MET A 222 -23.60 8.70 3.60
N THR A 223 -23.06 7.62 3.04
CA THR A 223 -22.61 6.43 3.78
C THR A 223 -21.43 6.70 4.71
N GLU A 224 -20.47 7.54 4.29
CA GLU A 224 -19.26 7.86 5.04
C GLU A 224 -19.51 8.95 6.11
N ARG A 225 -20.55 9.77 5.92
CA ARG A 225 -20.84 10.91 6.79
C ARG A 225 -21.25 10.51 8.21
N ALA A 226 -21.83 9.33 8.41
CA ALA A 226 -22.17 8.82 9.74
C ALA A 226 -20.91 8.53 10.57
N GLU A 227 -19.92 7.86 9.96
CA GLU A 227 -18.64 7.55 10.60
C GLU A 227 -17.84 8.82 10.89
N ILE A 228 -17.73 9.73 9.92
CA ILE A 228 -17.01 11.00 10.10
C ILE A 228 -17.63 11.83 11.24
N LYS A 229 -18.97 11.89 11.36
CA LYS A 229 -19.65 12.59 12.46
C LYS A 229 -19.35 11.95 13.82
N LYS A 230 -19.28 10.63 13.87
CA LYS A 230 -18.92 9.89 15.08
C LYS A 230 -17.49 10.23 15.50
N ASP A 231 -16.53 10.16 14.58
CA ASP A 231 -15.12 10.49 14.85
C ASP A 231 -14.94 11.93 15.33
N ILE A 232 -15.62 12.91 14.70
CA ILE A 232 -15.62 14.31 15.17
C ILE A 232 -16.16 14.41 16.60
N THR A 233 -17.24 13.69 16.90
CA THR A 233 -17.85 13.70 18.24
C THR A 233 -16.91 13.11 19.28
N ASP A 234 -16.28 11.98 18.97
CA ASP A 234 -15.34 11.30 19.86
C ASP A 234 -14.09 12.17 20.13
N LEU A 235 -13.54 12.84 19.10
CA LEU A 235 -12.44 13.80 19.24
C LEU A 235 -12.82 15.04 20.06
N LYS A 236 -14.04 15.58 19.89
CA LYS A 236 -14.53 16.70 20.72
C LYS A 236 -14.70 16.27 22.18
N GLN A 237 -15.20 15.06 22.42
CA GLN A 237 -15.37 14.52 23.76
C GLN A 237 -14.03 14.21 24.45
N SER A 238 -13.01 13.77 23.72
CA SER A 238 -11.68 13.53 24.31
C SER A 238 -11.04 14.81 24.82
N ILE A 239 -11.24 15.94 24.14
CA ILE A 239 -10.78 17.26 24.61
C ILE A 239 -11.52 17.69 25.88
N ILE A 240 -12.86 17.60 25.90
CA ILE A 240 -13.68 18.13 26.99
C ILE A 240 -13.65 17.23 28.23
N LYS A 241 -13.81 15.93 28.03
CA LYS A 241 -14.11 14.96 29.10
C LYS A 241 -12.94 14.01 29.39
N ARG A 242 -11.82 14.11 28.67
CA ARG A 242 -10.68 13.17 28.74
C ARG A 242 -11.10 11.72 28.54
N VAL A 243 -12.13 11.50 27.71
CA VAL A 243 -12.59 10.15 27.34
C VAL A 243 -11.50 9.49 26.48
N PRO A 244 -11.16 8.22 26.72
CA PRO A 244 -10.20 7.51 25.89
C PRO A 244 -10.71 7.43 24.45
N LEU A 245 -9.84 7.82 23.52
CA LEU A 245 -10.09 7.72 22.09
C LEU A 245 -9.93 6.26 21.63
N ASN A 246 -10.57 5.91 20.52
CA ASN A 246 -10.25 4.68 19.78
C ASN A 246 -8.78 4.72 19.33
N ASP A 247 -8.08 3.60 19.40
CA ASP A 247 -6.70 3.40 18.95
C ASP A 247 -6.41 4.03 17.59
N HIS A 248 -7.34 3.93 16.63
CA HIS A 248 -7.20 4.57 15.32
C HIS A 248 -7.07 6.10 15.42
N LEU A 249 -7.97 6.75 16.16
CA LEU A 249 -7.98 8.20 16.35
C LEU A 249 -6.79 8.67 17.19
N ILE A 250 -6.35 7.88 18.17
CA ILE A 250 -5.12 8.12 18.92
C ILE A 250 -3.91 8.11 17.98
N CYS A 251 -3.84 7.13 17.08
CA CYS A 251 -2.76 7.03 16.11
C CYS A 251 -2.70 8.26 15.20
N LEU A 252 -3.85 8.67 14.64
CA LEU A 252 -3.94 9.88 13.81
C LEU A 252 -3.55 11.15 14.59
N ALA A 253 -4.06 11.32 15.81
CA ALA A 253 -3.72 12.45 16.67
C ALA A 253 -2.22 12.50 16.98
N LYS A 254 -1.60 11.35 17.28
CA LYS A 254 -0.15 11.26 17.52
C LYS A 254 0.67 11.58 16.27
N LEU A 255 0.28 11.06 15.10
CA LEU A 255 0.96 11.37 13.84
C LEU A 255 0.91 12.88 13.57
N ARG A 256 -0.27 13.49 13.68
CA ARG A 256 -0.46 14.93 13.47
C ARG A 256 0.29 15.78 14.51
N ALA A 257 0.32 15.35 15.77
CA ALA A 257 1.09 16.02 16.82
C ALA A 257 2.59 16.01 16.52
N LYS A 258 3.13 14.87 16.05
CA LYS A 258 4.53 14.78 15.60
C LYS A 258 4.82 15.71 14.43
N THR A 259 3.88 15.82 13.48
CA THR A 259 4.00 16.76 12.37
C THR A 259 4.08 18.20 12.85
N LEU A 260 3.19 18.63 13.77
CA LEU A 260 3.23 19.98 14.35
C LEU A 260 4.52 20.24 15.14
N ALA A 261 4.95 19.25 15.93
CA ALA A 261 6.16 19.32 16.73
C ALA A 261 7.42 19.46 15.86
N LEU A 262 7.50 18.66 14.78
CA LEU A 262 8.57 18.76 13.81
C LEU A 262 8.52 20.11 13.06
N ASP A 263 7.33 20.57 12.69
CA ASP A 263 7.15 21.83 11.99
C ASP A 263 7.65 23.03 12.81
N ALA A 264 7.31 23.05 14.10
CA ALA A 264 7.79 24.04 15.06
C ALA A 264 9.33 23.97 15.19
N PHE A 265 9.89 22.77 15.38
CA PHE A 265 11.33 22.59 15.49
C PHE A 265 12.09 23.07 14.24
N LEU A 266 11.67 22.63 13.05
CA LEU A 266 12.31 23.05 11.80
C LEU A 266 12.16 24.54 11.54
N SER A 267 11.03 25.15 11.95
CA SER A 267 10.84 26.59 11.84
C SER A 267 11.83 27.35 12.73
N ASN A 268 12.09 26.88 13.96
CA ASN A 268 13.10 27.46 14.83
C ASN A 268 14.51 27.32 14.23
N VAL A 269 14.86 26.14 13.70
CA VAL A 269 16.14 25.91 13.01
C VAL A 269 16.34 26.90 11.85
N ILE A 270 15.30 27.18 11.07
CA ILE A 270 15.34 28.13 9.95
C ILE A 270 15.51 29.57 10.47
N ILE A 271 14.76 29.96 11.51
CA ILE A 271 14.80 31.32 12.07
C ILE A 271 16.15 31.62 12.72
N GLU A 272 16.72 30.65 13.42
CA GLU A 272 18.01 30.77 14.11
C GLU A 272 19.22 30.50 13.19
N GLU A 273 18.98 30.18 11.92
CA GLU A 273 20.01 29.78 10.94
C GLU A 273 20.96 28.69 11.46
N THR A 274 20.43 27.76 12.26
CA THR A 274 21.22 26.69 12.89
C THR A 274 21.62 25.65 11.85
N ASP A 275 22.90 25.27 11.84
CA ASP A 275 23.38 24.14 11.02
C ASP A 275 22.87 22.80 11.60
N LEU A 276 21.72 22.37 11.10
CA LEU A 276 21.07 21.13 11.51
C LEU A 276 21.95 19.90 11.24
N ALA A 277 22.78 19.92 10.18
CA ALA A 277 23.65 18.79 9.87
C ALA A 277 24.74 18.64 10.92
N ALA A 278 25.38 19.75 11.32
CA ALA A 278 26.36 19.77 12.41
C ALA A 278 25.73 19.36 13.75
N LEU A 279 24.51 19.82 14.02
CA LEU A 279 23.78 19.48 15.25
C LEU A 279 23.46 17.98 15.33
N ILE A 280 23.01 17.37 14.23
CA ILE A 280 22.75 15.92 14.15
C ILE A 280 24.05 15.12 14.38
N GLU A 281 25.14 15.52 13.72
CA GLU A 281 26.43 14.83 13.86
C GLU A 281 26.99 14.90 15.29
N SER A 282 26.80 16.04 15.98
CA SER A 282 27.22 16.19 17.38
C SER A 282 26.55 15.19 18.34
N ARG A 283 25.43 14.57 17.93
CA ARG A 283 24.66 13.60 18.70
C ARG A 283 24.73 12.18 18.13
N ARG A 284 25.61 11.91 17.16
CA ARG A 284 25.71 10.61 16.48
C ARG A 284 25.84 9.44 17.45
N GLU A 285 26.67 9.56 18.48
CA GLU A 285 26.91 8.49 19.47
C GLU A 285 25.62 8.07 20.20
N LEU A 286 24.72 9.01 20.50
CA LEU A 286 23.42 8.69 21.14
C LEU A 286 22.53 7.81 20.25
N PHE A 287 22.71 7.85 18.93
CA PHE A 287 22.01 6.96 18.03
C PHE A 287 22.64 5.57 18.00
N LEU A 288 23.98 5.49 18.01
CA LEU A 288 24.71 4.22 17.93
C LEU A 288 24.66 3.39 19.23
N GLU A 289 24.53 4.04 20.38
CA GLU A 289 24.46 3.38 21.69
C GLU A 289 23.08 2.73 22.00
N GLY A 290 22.03 3.11 21.29
CA GLY A 290 20.64 2.69 21.54
C GLY A 290 20.11 1.58 20.64
#